data_AF-A0A640MI79-F1
#
_entry.id   AF-A0A640MI79-F1
#
_cell.length_a   1.000
_cell.length_b   1.000
_cell.length_c   1.000
_cell.angle_alpha   90.00
_cell.angle_beta   90.00
_cell.angle_gamma   90.00
#
_symmetry.space_group_name_H-M   'P 1'
#
loop_
_entity.id
_entity.type
_entity.pdbx_description
1 polymer ?
#
loop_
_entity_poly.entity_id
_entity_poly.type
_entity_poly.pdbx_seq_one_letter_code
_entity_poly.pdbx_strand_id
1 'polypeptide(L)'
;MKQTKQKVIDAAISLFNTKGYDGTSVRDIAKRADVNVANISYYFAGKQGLLEQLITDFLEGYIHVIETSFEQREYLSAKDVMVQMVRGILRYQFENRELTRFFTESFRLIRH
;
A
#
# COMPACT_ATOMS: atom_id res chain seq x y z
N MET A 1 -8.78 16.57 -7.95
CA MET A 1 -8.63 15.19 -8.48
C MET A 1 -7.72 14.30 -7.62
N LYS A 2 -6.46 14.68 -7.31
CA LYS A 2 -5.61 13.89 -6.38
C LYS A 2 -6.28 13.59 -5.03
N GLN A 3 -6.99 14.57 -4.47
CA GLN A 3 -7.67 14.43 -3.18
C GLN A 3 -8.75 13.33 -3.16
N THR A 4 -9.50 13.14 -4.26
CA THR A 4 -10.56 12.11 -4.34
C THR A 4 -9.96 10.70 -4.38
N LYS A 5 -8.88 10.50 -5.14
CA LYS A 5 -8.17 9.21 -5.16
C LYS A 5 -7.62 8.86 -3.77
N GLN A 6 -7.00 9.83 -3.08
CA GLN A 6 -6.47 9.61 -1.74
C GLN A 6 -7.57 9.24 -0.74
N LYS A 7 -8.72 9.94 -0.75
CA LYS A 7 -9.85 9.60 0.11
C LYS A 7 -10.34 8.15 -0.10
N VAL A 8 -10.36 7.68 -1.35
CA VAL A 8 -10.74 6.29 -1.68
C VAL A 8 -9.69 5.30 -1.15
N ILE A 9 -8.40 5.59 -1.34
CA ILE A 9 -7.29 4.78 -0.83
C ILE A 9 -7.37 4.65 0.70
N ASP A 10 -7.48 5.76 1.41
CA ASP A 10 -7.54 5.78 2.87
C ASP A 10 -8.77 5.02 3.40
N ALA A 11 -9.92 5.19 2.73
CA ALA A 11 -11.14 4.46 3.06
C ALA A 11 -10.99 2.95 2.83
N ALA A 12 -10.37 2.56 1.71
CA ALA A 12 -10.16 1.16 1.36
C ALA A 12 -9.19 0.46 2.32
N ILE A 13 -8.02 1.05 2.60
CA ILE A 13 -7.06 0.51 3.58
C ILE A 13 -7.76 0.26 4.92
N SER A 14 -8.49 1.26 5.41
CA SER A 14 -9.19 1.16 6.69
C SER A 14 -10.29 0.08 6.70
N LEU A 15 -11.07 -0.04 5.62
CA LEU A 15 -12.12 -1.06 5.53
C LEU A 15 -11.55 -2.46 5.35
N PHE A 16 -10.51 -2.62 4.53
CA PHE A 16 -9.86 -3.90 4.35
C PHE A 16 -9.21 -4.40 5.65
N ASN A 17 -8.58 -3.53 6.43
CA ASN A 17 -8.01 -3.91 7.74
C ASN A 17 -9.05 -4.23 8.82
N THR A 18 -10.29 -3.76 8.68
CA THR A 18 -11.34 -3.93 9.71
C THR A 18 -12.37 -5.00 9.35
N LYS A 19 -12.72 -5.14 8.07
CA LYS A 19 -13.73 -6.09 7.56
C LYS A 19 -13.16 -7.19 6.67
N GLY A 20 -11.87 -7.12 6.33
CA GLY A 20 -11.27 -7.96 5.30
C GLY A 20 -11.63 -7.49 3.88
N TYR A 21 -10.89 -8.01 2.90
CA TYR A 21 -11.12 -7.73 1.47
C TYR A 21 -12.50 -8.22 1.01
N ASP A 22 -12.88 -9.45 1.35
CA ASP A 22 -14.15 -10.05 0.92
C ASP A 22 -15.37 -9.41 1.59
N GLY A 23 -15.24 -9.03 2.86
CA GLY A 23 -16.28 -8.34 3.64
C GLY A 23 -16.48 -6.86 3.27
N THR A 24 -15.69 -6.32 2.33
CA THR A 24 -15.75 -4.92 1.91
C THR A 24 -16.30 -4.81 0.48
N SER A 25 -17.33 -3.98 0.28
CA SER A 25 -17.86 -3.66 -1.04
C SER A 25 -17.36 -2.31 -1.56
N VAL A 26 -17.42 -2.09 -2.88
CA VAL A 26 -17.13 -0.78 -3.49
C VAL A 26 -18.07 0.31 -2.94
N ARG A 27 -19.31 -0.04 -2.58
CA ARG A 27 -20.27 0.90 -1.97
C ARG A 27 -19.86 1.31 -0.56
N ASP A 28 -19.32 0.39 0.24
CA ASP A 28 -18.79 0.70 1.57
C ASP A 28 -17.64 1.70 1.48
N ILE A 29 -16.71 1.47 0.53
CA ILE A 29 -15.55 2.34 0.30
C ILE A 29 -16.02 3.72 -0.14
N ALA A 30 -16.94 3.79 -1.11
CA ALA A 30 -17.46 5.07 -1.60
C ALA A 30 -18.15 5.87 -0.49
N LYS A 31 -18.96 5.20 0.33
CA LYS A 31 -19.65 5.80 1.48
C LYS A 31 -18.65 6.34 2.50
N ARG A 32 -17.60 5.57 2.83
CA ARG A 32 -16.57 6.00 3.79
C ARG A 32 -15.71 7.14 3.28
N ALA A 33 -15.36 7.12 1.99
CA ALA A 33 -14.57 8.15 1.33
C ALA A 33 -15.37 9.44 1.05
N ASP A 34 -16.69 9.42 1.24
CA ASP A 34 -17.62 10.48 0.85
C ASP A 34 -17.47 10.84 -0.65
N VAL A 35 -17.56 9.82 -1.50
CA VAL A 35 -17.47 9.95 -2.96
C VAL A 35 -18.55 9.13 -3.66
N ASN A 36 -18.81 9.46 -4.93
CA ASN A 36 -19.65 8.65 -5.79
C ASN A 36 -18.97 7.30 -6.10
N VAL A 37 -19.72 6.20 -6.02
CA VAL A 37 -19.29 4.84 -6.41
C VAL A 37 -18.68 4.81 -7.81
N ALA A 38 -19.21 5.60 -8.75
CA ALA A 38 -18.70 5.69 -10.11
C ALA A 38 -17.23 6.16 -10.17
N ASN A 39 -16.78 6.97 -9.21
CA ASN A 39 -15.38 7.40 -9.12
C ASN A 39 -14.44 6.23 -8.87
N ILE A 40 -14.86 5.23 -8.08
CA ILE A 40 -14.00 4.07 -7.77
C ILE A 40 -13.84 3.20 -9.02
N SER A 41 -14.94 2.92 -9.73
CA SER A 41 -14.88 2.20 -11.01
C SER A 41 -14.03 2.95 -12.04
N TYR A 42 -14.18 4.26 -12.12
CA TYR A 42 -13.44 5.10 -13.07
C TYR A 42 -11.94 5.15 -12.77
N TYR A 43 -11.54 5.33 -11.50
CA TYR A 43 -10.14 5.51 -11.13
C TYR A 43 -9.37 4.22 -10.93
N PHE A 44 -10.05 3.16 -10.51
CA PHE A 44 -9.42 1.94 -10.01
C PHE A 44 -9.99 0.66 -10.61
N ALA A 45 -10.86 0.75 -11.63
CA ALA A 45 -11.52 -0.41 -12.22
C ALA A 45 -12.27 -1.30 -11.20
N GLY A 46 -12.76 -0.70 -10.10
CA GLY A 46 -13.49 -1.39 -9.05
C GLY A 46 -12.62 -1.83 -7.86
N LYS A 47 -13.07 -2.84 -7.12
CA LYS A 47 -12.42 -3.29 -5.88
C LYS A 47 -11.06 -3.94 -6.13
N GLN A 48 -10.97 -4.75 -7.18
CA GLN A 48 -9.76 -5.50 -7.53
C GLN A 48 -8.64 -4.58 -8.02
N GLY A 49 -8.92 -3.65 -8.95
CA GLY A 49 -7.88 -2.72 -9.40
C GLY A 49 -7.48 -1.71 -8.31
N LEU A 50 -8.38 -1.39 -7.36
CA LEU A 50 -8.01 -0.64 -6.16
C LEU A 50 -7.03 -1.42 -5.28
N LEU A 51 -7.27 -2.72 -5.08
CA LEU A 51 -6.34 -3.59 -4.38
C LEU A 51 -4.97 -3.63 -5.07
N GLU A 52 -4.95 -3.86 -6.38
CA GLU A 52 -3.72 -3.93 -7.18
C GLU A 52 -2.92 -2.62 -7.09
N GLN A 53 -3.60 -1.47 -7.16
CA GLN A 53 -2.95 -0.17 -6.97
C GLN A 53 -2.32 -0.05 -5.58
N LEU A 54 -3.04 -0.41 -4.50
CA LEU A 54 -2.51 -0.35 -3.13
C LEU A 54 -1.26 -1.22 -2.94
N ILE A 55 -1.28 -2.42 -3.51
CA ILE A 55 -0.13 -3.35 -3.48
C ILE A 55 1.04 -2.77 -4.28
N THR A 56 0.75 -2.19 -5.45
CA THR A 56 1.77 -1.60 -6.32
C THR A 56 2.44 -0.42 -5.64
N ASP A 57 1.65 0.53 -5.11
CA ASP A 57 2.15 1.70 -4.38
C ASP A 57 3.02 1.29 -3.18
N PHE A 58 2.62 0.23 -2.47
CA PHE A 58 3.40 -0.31 -1.36
C PHE A 58 4.76 -0.88 -1.82
N LEU A 59 4.76 -1.70 -2.89
CA LEU A 59 5.98 -2.31 -3.42
C LEU A 59 6.92 -1.27 -4.05
N GLU A 60 6.39 -0.24 -4.71
CA GLU A 60 7.19 0.88 -5.21
C GLU A 60 7.90 1.61 -4.07
N GLY A 61 7.24 1.78 -2.92
CA GLY A 61 7.88 2.33 -1.72
C GLY A 61 9.06 1.48 -1.21
N TYR A 62 8.94 0.15 -1.26
CA TYR A 62 10.05 -0.76 -0.94
C TYR A 62 11.22 -0.63 -1.91
N ILE A 63 10.91 -0.64 -3.22
CA ILE A 63 11.90 -0.52 -4.28
C ILE A 63 12.66 0.79 -4.09
N HIS A 64 11.96 1.89 -3.85
CA HIS A 64 12.58 3.18 -3.61
C HIS A 64 13.55 3.16 -2.42
N VAL A 65 13.15 2.57 -1.29
CA VAL A 65 14.03 2.43 -0.12
C VAL A 65 15.29 1.61 -0.44
N ILE A 66 15.13 0.53 -1.22
CA ILE A 66 16.22 -0.35 -1.64
C ILE A 66 17.18 0.42 -2.57
N GLU A 67 16.66 1.10 -3.59
CA GLU A 67 17.42 1.87 -4.56
C GLU A 67 18.21 2.98 -3.89
N THR A 68 17.57 3.80 -3.06
CA THR A 68 18.24 4.90 -2.35
C THR A 68 19.31 4.38 -1.38
N SER A 69 19.08 3.24 -0.73
CA SER A 69 20.12 2.62 0.10
C SER A 69 21.29 2.11 -0.73
N PHE A 70 21.02 1.55 -1.90
CA PHE A 70 22.03 0.99 -2.81
C PHE A 70 22.86 2.05 -3.53
N GLU A 71 22.33 3.26 -3.72
CA GLU A 71 23.09 4.42 -4.21
C GLU A 71 24.27 4.77 -3.28
N GLN A 72 24.17 4.47 -1.98
CA GLN A 72 25.23 4.73 -0.99
C GLN A 72 26.42 3.75 -1.10
N ARG A 73 26.38 2.76 -2.00
CA ARG A 73 27.44 1.74 -2.15
C ARG A 73 28.81 2.32 -2.55
N GLU A 74 28.84 3.52 -3.11
CA GLU A 74 30.10 4.21 -3.44
C GLU A 74 30.82 4.74 -2.20
N TYR A 75 30.08 4.94 -1.09
CA TYR A 75 30.58 5.58 0.13
C TYR A 75 30.59 4.65 1.34
N LEU A 76 29.85 3.55 1.28
CA LEU A 76 29.63 2.63 2.41
C LEU A 76 30.05 1.21 2.06
N SER A 77 30.43 0.44 3.08
CA SER A 77 30.63 -1.00 2.91
C SER A 77 29.32 -1.69 2.52
N ALA A 78 29.40 -2.84 1.85
CA ALA A 78 28.22 -3.64 1.51
C ALA A 78 27.37 -3.98 2.76
N LYS A 79 28.04 -4.24 3.90
CA LYS A 79 27.38 -4.49 5.19
C LYS A 79 26.59 -3.26 5.65
N ASP A 80 27.17 -2.07 5.57
CA ASP A 80 26.51 -0.84 6.01
C ASP A 80 25.34 -0.47 5.11
N VAL A 81 25.46 -0.68 3.79
CA VAL A 81 24.34 -0.55 2.84
C VAL A 81 23.20 -1.51 3.22
N MET A 82 23.51 -2.78 3.50
CA MET A 82 22.49 -3.75 3.92
C MET A 82 21.82 -3.33 5.24
N VAL A 83 22.59 -2.86 6.23
CA VAL A 83 22.04 -2.38 7.50
C VAL A 83 21.14 -1.17 7.28
N GLN A 84 21.53 -0.22 6.43
CA GLN A 84 20.70 0.94 6.08
C GLN A 84 19.42 0.52 5.36
N MET A 85 19.51 -0.41 4.40
CA MET A 85 18.37 -0.94 3.67
C MET A 85 17.36 -1.60 4.62
N VAL A 86 17.82 -2.47 5.52
CA VAL A 86 16.95 -3.10 6.53
C VAL A 86 16.30 -2.05 7.43
N ARG A 87 17.07 -1.06 7.91
CA ARG A 87 16.52 0.04 8.73
C ARG A 87 15.51 0.88 7.97
N GLY A 88 15.77 1.17 6.70
CA GLY A 88 14.88 1.91 5.81
C GLY A 88 13.57 1.17 5.60
N ILE A 89 13.64 -0.14 5.34
CA ILE A 89 12.47 -0.99 5.17
C ILE A 89 11.64 -1.03 6.45
N LEU A 90 12.27 -1.25 7.61
CA LEU A 90 11.58 -1.26 8.91
C LEU A 90 10.91 0.09 9.21
N ARG A 91 11.55 1.20 8.86
CA ARG A 91 10.98 2.54 9.00
C ARG A 91 9.77 2.72 8.10
N TYR A 92 9.90 2.38 6.81
CA TYR A 92 8.81 2.46 5.85
C TYR A 92 7.59 1.63 6.30
N GLN A 93 7.83 0.41 6.81
CA GLN A 93 6.78 -0.43 7.38
C GLN A 93 6.09 0.20 8.59
N PHE A 94 6.87 0.83 9.48
CA PHE A 94 6.33 1.47 10.67
C PHE A 94 5.48 2.70 10.33
N GLU A 95 5.95 3.53 9.40
CA GLU A 95 5.23 4.71 8.92
C GLU A 95 3.96 4.35 8.15
N ASN A 96 3.98 3.23 7.41
CA ASN A 96 2.86 2.71 6.62
C ASN A 96 2.21 1.49 7.28
N ARG A 97 2.03 1.50 8.61
CA ARG A 97 1.59 0.34 9.39
C ARG A 97 0.29 -0.29 8.89
N GLU A 98 -0.71 0.53 8.57
CA GLU A 98 -2.01 0.05 8.09
C GLU A 98 -1.88 -0.66 6.73
N LEU A 99 -1.10 -0.09 5.81
CA LEU A 99 -0.85 -0.69 4.50
C LEU A 99 0.04 -1.94 4.60
N THR A 100 1.01 -1.94 5.51
CA THR A 100 1.88 -3.10 5.80
C THR A 100 1.08 -4.27 6.36
N ARG A 101 0.17 -3.99 7.30
CA ARG A 101 -0.74 -4.99 7.86
C ARG A 101 -1.59 -5.59 6.75
N PHE A 102 -2.21 -4.72 5.96
CA PHE A 102 -3.04 -5.12 4.83
C PHE A 102 -2.29 -6.02 3.84
N PHE A 103 -1.09 -5.63 3.44
CA PHE A 103 -0.24 -6.38 2.52
C PHE A 103 0.13 -7.77 3.08
N THR A 104 0.48 -7.83 4.37
CA THR A 104 0.85 -9.10 5.04
C THR A 104 -0.35 -10.06 5.13
N GLU A 105 -1.55 -9.53 5.39
CA GLU A 105 -2.80 -10.29 5.38
C GLU A 105 -3.15 -10.76 3.95
N SER A 106 -2.95 -9.91 2.94
CA SER A 106 -3.22 -10.23 1.53
C SER A 106 -2.25 -11.27 0.95
N PHE A 107 -0.98 -11.25 1.36
CA PHE A 107 0.01 -12.27 0.97
C PHE A 107 -0.32 -13.67 1.50
N ARG A 108 -1.07 -13.78 2.61
CA ARG A 108 -1.59 -15.08 3.06
C ARG A 108 -2.68 -15.63 2.12
N LEU A 109 -3.43 -14.76 1.46
CA LEU A 109 -4.49 -15.15 0.53
C LEU A 109 -3.94 -15.64 -0.83
N ILE A 110 -2.75 -15.18 -1.24
CA ILE A 110 -2.11 -15.58 -2.51
C ILE A 110 -1.34 -16.92 -2.36
N ARG A 111 -1.11 -17.40 -1.13
CA ARG A 111 -0.40 -18.67 -0.86
C ARG A 111 -1.32 -19.89 -0.68
N HIS A 112 -2.63 -19.74 -0.91
CA HIS A 112 -3.61 -20.82 -0.95
C HIS A 112 -4.35 -20.80 -2.28
#